data_AF-A0A9E6D0B3-F1
#
_entry.id   AF-A0A9E6D0B3-F1
#
_cell.length_a   1.000
_cell.length_b   1.000
_cell.length_c   1.000
_cell.angle_alpha   90.00
_cell.angle_beta   90.00
_cell.angle_gamma   90.00
#
_symmetry.space_group_name_H-M   'P 1'
#
loop_
_entity.id
_entity.type
_entity.pdbx_description
1 polymer ?
#
loop_
_entity_poly.entity_id
_entity_poly.type
_entity_poly.pdbx_seq_one_letter_code
_entity_poly.pdbx_strand_id
1 'polypeptide(L)'
;MSSFAMFLLEGGVDVEVAVDFDGIARFLEEETARYSCGEYIYKVRAGKGTLGRRWNLVINAMDPDMEGQPLYPIGRVEVEPVGIGVTHINVPPRIEQRVLGEDAVDWDGRLFGAFVSQLLNSLQSRELIELPGVLPIV
;
A
#
# COMPACT_ATOMS: atom_id res chain seq x y z
N MET A 1 19.79 -8.17 11.05
CA MET A 1 18.39 -8.40 11.46
C MET A 1 17.53 -7.72 10.42
N SER A 2 16.55 -8.43 9.84
CA SER A 2 15.60 -7.85 8.88
C SER A 2 14.67 -6.91 9.63
N SER A 3 14.36 -5.73 9.07
CA SER A 3 13.37 -4.82 9.67
C SER A 3 11.97 -5.44 9.61
N PHE A 4 11.05 -5.03 10.48
CA PHE A 4 9.66 -5.52 10.43
C PHE A 4 9.01 -5.24 9.06
N ALA A 5 9.33 -4.08 8.48
CA ALA A 5 8.95 -3.71 7.11
C ALA A 5 9.39 -4.77 6.09
N MET A 6 10.64 -5.22 6.14
CA MET A 6 11.13 -6.23 5.20
C MET A 6 10.47 -7.59 5.41
N PHE A 7 10.28 -8.03 6.66
CA PHE A 7 9.54 -9.27 6.96
C PHE A 7 8.12 -9.24 6.37
N LEU A 8 7.41 -8.13 6.55
CA LEU A 8 6.06 -7.94 6.05
C LEU A 8 6.02 -7.93 4.51
N LEU A 9 6.97 -7.27 3.87
CA LEU A 9 7.06 -7.25 2.41
C LEU A 9 7.52 -8.59 1.82
N GLU A 10 8.39 -9.33 2.49
CA GLU A 10 8.83 -10.67 2.07
C GLU A 10 7.68 -11.69 2.13
N GLY A 11 6.84 -11.61 3.17
CA GLY A 11 5.66 -12.46 3.30
C GLY A 11 4.48 -12.05 2.42
N GLY A 12 4.42 -10.77 2.04
CA GLY A 12 3.22 -10.18 1.48
C GLY A 12 2.14 -9.95 2.56
N VAL A 13 1.03 -9.34 2.15
CA VAL A 13 -0.11 -9.08 3.03
C VAL A 13 -1.37 -9.50 2.29
N ASP A 14 -2.23 -10.25 2.97
CA ASP A 14 -3.50 -10.74 2.45
C ASP A 14 -4.54 -10.49 3.54
N VAL A 15 -5.50 -9.59 3.27
CA VAL A 15 -6.53 -9.19 4.23
C VAL A 15 -7.89 -8.98 3.57
N GLU A 16 -8.93 -9.54 4.18
CA GLU A 16 -10.32 -9.20 3.90
C GLU A 16 -10.73 -7.98 4.74
N VAL A 17 -11.32 -6.99 4.07
CA VAL A 17 -11.72 -5.71 4.66
C VAL A 17 -13.23 -5.60 4.62
N ALA A 18 -13.84 -5.28 5.76
CA ALA A 18 -15.29 -5.13 5.92
C ALA A 18 -15.82 -3.80 5.31
N VAL A 19 -15.52 -3.57 4.04
CA VAL A 19 -15.99 -2.43 3.25
C VAL A 19 -16.23 -2.86 1.80
N ASP A 20 -17.22 -2.26 1.15
CA ASP A 20 -17.44 -2.47 -0.27
C ASP A 20 -16.34 -1.82 -1.15
N PHE A 21 -16.33 -2.23 -2.41
CA PHE A 21 -15.30 -1.86 -3.37
C PHE A 21 -15.28 -0.36 -3.71
N ASP A 22 -16.43 0.33 -3.60
CA ASP A 22 -16.50 1.78 -3.78
C ASP A 22 -16.00 2.51 -2.51
N GLY A 23 -16.33 1.98 -1.34
CA GLY A 23 -15.88 2.48 -0.05
C GLY A 23 -14.38 2.37 0.13
N ILE A 24 -13.74 1.31 -0.38
CA ILE A 24 -12.28 1.19 -0.30
C ILE A 24 -11.57 2.24 -1.18
N ALA A 25 -12.15 2.62 -2.33
CA ALA A 25 -11.57 3.63 -3.20
C ALA A 25 -11.48 4.98 -2.47
N ARG A 26 -12.60 5.38 -1.85
CA ARG A 26 -12.67 6.60 -1.05
C ARG A 26 -11.75 6.54 0.17
N PHE A 27 -11.71 5.40 0.85
CA PHE A 27 -10.80 5.20 1.99
C PHE A 27 -9.33 5.41 1.60
N LEU A 28 -8.89 4.80 0.49
CA LEU A 28 -7.52 4.92 0.01
C LEU A 28 -7.17 6.35 -0.39
N GLU A 29 -8.10 7.08 -1.02
CA GLU A 29 -7.91 8.49 -1.37
C GLU A 29 -7.76 9.37 -0.12
N GLU A 30 -8.65 9.22 0.86
CA GLU A 30 -8.66 10.01 2.10
C GLU A 30 -7.41 9.76 2.97
N GLU A 31 -7.04 8.49 3.18
CA GLU A 31 -5.97 8.15 4.11
C GLU A 31 -4.58 8.28 3.48
N THR A 32 -4.41 7.94 2.20
CA THR A 32 -3.09 8.06 1.54
C THR A 32 -2.59 9.50 1.53
N ALA A 33 -3.50 10.49 1.47
CA ALA A 33 -3.15 11.91 1.55
C ALA A 33 -2.49 12.29 2.89
N ARG A 34 -2.63 11.47 3.94
CA ARG A 34 -2.04 11.68 5.27
C ARG A 34 -0.77 10.87 5.49
N TYR A 35 -0.49 9.90 4.62
CA TYR A 35 0.65 9.01 4.80
C TYR A 35 1.96 9.71 4.45
N SER A 36 3.00 9.43 5.24
CA SER A 36 4.35 9.92 4.98
C SER A 36 5.40 8.97 5.55
N CYS A 37 6.65 9.08 5.07
CA CYS A 37 7.81 8.42 5.64
C CYS A 37 9.02 9.34 5.48
N GLY A 38 9.43 9.99 6.59
CA GLY A 38 10.42 11.07 6.53
C GLY A 38 9.90 12.24 5.70
N GLU A 39 10.69 12.69 4.73
CA GLU A 39 10.35 13.72 3.75
C GLU A 39 9.41 13.23 2.64
N TYR A 40 9.21 11.92 2.50
CA TYR A 40 8.42 11.36 1.40
C TYR A 40 6.93 11.33 1.70
N ILE A 41 6.13 11.73 0.70
CA ILE A 41 4.68 11.52 0.66
C ILE A 41 4.30 10.50 -0.42
N TYR A 42 3.10 9.94 -0.32
CA TYR A 42 2.65 8.88 -1.21
C TYR A 42 1.62 9.33 -2.24
N LYS A 43 1.68 8.71 -3.42
CA LYS A 43 0.66 8.83 -4.47
C LYS A 43 0.27 7.46 -4.99
N VAL A 44 -1.01 7.14 -4.90
CA VAL A 44 -1.60 5.93 -5.48
C VAL A 44 -2.01 6.23 -6.92
N ARG A 45 -1.58 5.40 -7.85
CA ARG A 45 -2.00 5.45 -9.26
C ARG A 45 -2.67 4.15 -9.66
N ALA A 46 -3.70 4.23 -10.50
CA ALA A 46 -4.23 3.05 -11.16
C ALA A 46 -3.16 2.45 -12.09
N GLY A 47 -2.84 1.18 -11.89
CA GLY A 47 -2.07 0.35 -12.81
C GLY A 47 -2.96 -0.34 -13.84
N LYS A 48 -2.46 -1.41 -14.47
CA LYS A 48 -3.25 -2.24 -15.40
C LYS A 48 -4.33 -2.99 -14.61
N GLY A 49 -5.61 -2.70 -14.79
CA GLY A 49 -6.72 -3.39 -14.12
C GLY A 49 -7.83 -3.77 -15.08
N THR A 50 -8.71 -4.68 -14.65
CA THR A 50 -9.99 -4.95 -15.33
C THR A 50 -11.08 -4.25 -14.55
N LEU A 51 -11.80 -3.34 -15.21
CA LEU A 51 -12.89 -2.57 -14.61
C LEU A 51 -13.89 -3.53 -13.92
N GLY A 52 -14.16 -3.31 -12.63
CA GLY A 52 -15.14 -4.08 -11.85
C GLY A 52 -14.73 -5.49 -11.41
N ARG A 53 -13.45 -5.89 -11.55
CA ARG A 53 -12.97 -7.20 -11.05
C ARG A 53 -11.74 -7.12 -10.18
N ARG A 54 -10.75 -6.33 -10.58
CA ARG A 54 -9.49 -6.20 -9.85
C ARG A 54 -8.79 -4.90 -10.22
N TRP A 55 -8.44 -4.12 -9.20
CA TRP A 55 -7.57 -2.97 -9.33
C TRP A 55 -6.16 -3.36 -8.94
N ASN A 56 -5.23 -3.11 -9.84
CA ASN A 56 -3.82 -3.11 -9.50
C ASN A 56 -3.43 -1.65 -9.29
N LEU A 57 -3.07 -1.29 -8.08
CA LEU A 57 -2.70 0.05 -7.66
C LEU A 57 -1.17 0.11 -7.55
N VAL A 58 -0.56 1.09 -8.20
CA VAL A 58 0.87 1.37 -8.09
C VAL A 58 1.06 2.46 -7.04
N ILE A 59 1.82 2.14 -6.00
CA ILE A 59 2.19 3.06 -4.93
C ILE A 59 3.46 3.75 -5.35
N ASN A 60 3.45 5.08 -5.27
CA ASN A 60 4.62 5.90 -5.57
C ASN A 60 4.99 6.74 -4.36
N ALA A 61 6.29 6.97 -4.16
CA ALA A 61 6.81 7.98 -3.27
C ALA A 61 7.25 9.22 -4.05
N MET A 62 7.18 10.38 -3.41
CA MET A 62 7.80 11.62 -3.89
C MET A 62 8.26 12.47 -2.70
N ASP A 63 9.41 13.12 -2.86
CA ASP A 63 9.82 14.22 -2.00
C ASP A 63 9.19 15.52 -2.55
N PRO A 64 8.31 16.20 -1.80
CA PRO A 64 7.65 17.42 -2.26
C PRO A 64 8.60 18.61 -2.40
N ASP A 65 9.75 18.60 -1.72
CA ASP A 65 10.73 19.68 -1.74
C ASP A 65 11.70 19.57 -2.92
N MET A 66 11.73 18.42 -3.60
CA MET A 66 12.51 18.20 -4.83
C MET A 66 11.69 18.51 -6.08
N GLU A 67 11.69 19.78 -6.49
CA GLU A 67 11.05 20.23 -7.74
C GLU A 67 11.53 19.43 -8.96
N GLY A 68 10.57 18.95 -9.76
CA GLY A 68 10.84 18.28 -11.04
C GLY A 68 11.19 16.80 -10.96
N GLN A 69 11.19 16.17 -9.78
CA GLN A 69 11.42 14.72 -9.68
C GLN A 69 10.21 13.89 -10.15
N PRO A 70 10.47 12.78 -10.88
CA PRO A 70 9.42 11.84 -11.23
C PRO A 70 8.88 11.14 -9.97
N LEU A 71 7.65 10.62 -10.06
CA LEU A 71 7.14 9.73 -9.02
C LEU A 71 7.93 8.41 -9.05
N TYR A 72 8.43 8.00 -7.89
CA TYR A 72 9.18 6.76 -7.71
C TYR A 72 8.21 5.62 -7.39
N PRO A 73 7.97 4.66 -8.31
CA PRO A 73 7.08 3.55 -8.01
C PRO A 73 7.78 2.60 -7.03
N ILE A 74 7.19 2.41 -5.85
CA ILE A 74 7.79 1.64 -4.74
C ILE A 74 7.10 0.30 -4.47
N GLY A 75 5.90 0.08 -5.03
CA GLY A 75 5.14 -1.14 -4.79
C GLY A 75 3.82 -1.21 -5.51
N ARG A 76 3.21 -2.39 -5.46
CA ARG A 76 1.87 -2.70 -5.97
C ARG A 76 0.98 -3.21 -4.84
N VAL A 77 -0.26 -2.72 -4.83
CA VAL A 77 -1.37 -3.25 -4.03
C VAL A 77 -2.47 -3.69 -4.99
N GLU A 78 -3.12 -4.78 -4.67
CA GLU A 78 -4.18 -5.38 -5.46
C GLU A 78 -5.47 -5.36 -4.65
N VAL A 79 -6.56 -4.96 -5.28
CA VAL A 79 -7.86 -4.80 -4.61
C VAL A 79 -8.92 -5.48 -5.46
N GLU A 80 -9.72 -6.34 -4.86
CA GLU A 80 -10.79 -7.06 -5.56
C GLU A 80 -12.02 -7.28 -4.66
N PRO A 81 -13.25 -7.19 -5.20
CA PRO A 81 -14.45 -7.54 -4.44
C PRO A 81 -14.56 -9.05 -4.28
N VAL A 82 -14.81 -9.53 -3.05
CA VAL A 82 -14.99 -10.97 -2.75
C VAL A 82 -16.43 -11.31 -2.41
N GLY A 83 -17.19 -10.35 -1.89
CA GLY A 83 -18.57 -10.53 -1.49
C GLY A 83 -19.32 -9.23 -1.27
N ILE A 84 -20.56 -9.33 -0.81
CA ILE A 84 -21.38 -8.16 -0.49
C ILE A 84 -20.74 -7.44 0.70
N GLY A 85 -20.33 -6.21 0.50
CA GLY A 85 -19.73 -5.37 1.56
C GLY A 85 -18.33 -5.78 2.00
N VAL A 86 -17.65 -6.66 1.23
CA VAL A 86 -16.31 -7.15 1.57
C VAL A 86 -15.38 -7.01 0.37
N THR A 87 -14.21 -6.43 0.63
CA THR A 87 -13.15 -6.24 -0.34
C THR A 87 -11.87 -6.90 0.15
N HIS A 88 -11.17 -7.57 -0.74
CA HIS A 88 -9.87 -8.15 -0.48
C HIS A 88 -8.77 -7.18 -0.92
N ILE A 89 -7.79 -7.00 -0.03
CA ILE A 89 -6.56 -6.25 -0.31
C ILE A 89 -5.39 -7.22 -0.22
N ASN A 90 -4.65 -7.31 -1.31
CA ASN A 90 -3.43 -8.09 -1.40
C ASN A 90 -2.23 -7.19 -1.69
N VAL A 91 -1.18 -7.33 -0.90
CA VAL A 91 0.15 -6.79 -1.17
C VAL A 91 1.04 -7.97 -1.55
N PRO A 92 1.35 -8.16 -2.85
CA PRO A 92 2.19 -9.25 -3.29
C PRO A 92 3.54 -9.27 -2.56
N PRO A 93 4.11 -10.46 -2.30
CA PRO A 93 5.46 -10.57 -1.79
C PRO A 93 6.47 -9.78 -2.62
N ARG A 94 7.54 -9.30 -2.00
CA ARG A 94 8.59 -8.48 -2.65
C ARG A 94 9.13 -9.11 -3.93
N ILE A 95 9.29 -10.44 -3.97
CA ILE A 95 9.76 -11.17 -5.16
C ILE A 95 8.77 -11.09 -6.35
N GLU A 96 7.51 -10.78 -6.10
CA GLU A 96 6.42 -10.64 -7.07
C GLU A 96 6.07 -9.18 -7.38
N GLN A 97 6.69 -8.23 -6.66
CA GLN A 97 6.64 -6.80 -6.92
C GLN A 97 7.44 -6.48 -8.19
N ARG A 98 6.90 -6.88 -9.36
CA ARG A 98 7.42 -6.50 -10.68
C ARG A 98 7.15 -5.03 -10.99
N VAL A 99 7.63 -4.13 -10.15
CA VAL A 99 7.52 -2.69 -10.35
C VAL A 99 8.60 -2.31 -11.38
N LEU A 100 8.16 -1.90 -12.57
CA LEU A 100 9.04 -1.61 -13.69
C LEU A 100 9.78 -0.28 -13.45
N GLY A 101 11.06 -0.40 -13.08
CA GLY A 101 11.98 0.71 -12.89
C GLY A 101 12.23 0.99 -11.41
N GLU A 102 13.50 1.01 -11.00
CA GLU A 102 13.96 1.56 -9.70
C GLU A 102 13.90 0.67 -8.45
N ASP A 103 14.22 -0.63 -8.56
CA ASP A 103 14.60 -1.48 -7.41
C ASP A 103 15.69 -0.87 -6.48
N ALA A 104 16.33 0.24 -6.90
CA ALA A 104 17.37 0.94 -6.15
C ALA A 104 16.85 1.96 -5.11
N VAL A 105 15.67 2.56 -5.28
CA VAL A 105 15.23 3.69 -4.41
C VAL A 105 14.73 3.20 -3.05
N ASP A 106 14.00 2.08 -3.01
CA ASP A 106 13.48 1.47 -1.78
C ASP A 106 14.06 0.05 -1.58
N TRP A 107 15.37 -0.08 -1.76
CA TRP A 107 16.06 -1.38 -1.67
C TRP A 107 15.90 -2.04 -0.28
N ASP A 108 15.76 -1.23 0.77
CA ASP A 108 15.54 -1.67 2.16
C ASP A 108 14.05 -1.79 2.52
N GLY A 109 13.15 -1.51 1.57
CA GLY A 109 11.69 -1.63 1.72
C GLY A 109 11.10 -0.69 2.76
N ARG A 110 11.84 0.34 3.18
CA ARG A 110 11.40 1.26 4.22
C ARG A 110 10.20 2.08 3.77
N LEU A 111 10.23 2.64 2.56
CA LEU A 111 9.15 3.49 2.04
C LEU A 111 7.88 2.67 1.83
N PHE A 112 7.99 1.51 1.18
CA PHE A 112 6.82 0.69 0.90
C PHE A 112 6.31 -0.02 2.16
N GLY A 113 7.19 -0.48 3.04
CA GLY A 113 6.79 -1.09 4.31
C GLY A 113 6.11 -0.09 5.25
N ALA A 114 6.56 1.16 5.28
CA ALA A 114 5.88 2.23 6.01
C ALA A 114 4.49 2.52 5.44
N PHE A 115 4.33 2.51 4.10
CA PHE A 115 3.02 2.65 3.46
C PHE A 115 2.09 1.51 3.87
N VAL A 116 2.54 0.26 3.78
CA VAL A 116 1.68 -0.89 4.10
C VAL A 116 1.31 -0.92 5.59
N SER A 117 2.25 -0.55 6.47
CA SER A 117 1.97 -0.45 7.92
C SER A 117 0.94 0.64 8.21
N GLN A 118 1.05 1.81 7.56
CA GLN A 118 0.06 2.89 7.68
C GLN A 118 -1.31 2.49 7.12
N LEU A 119 -1.34 1.75 6.01
CA LEU A 119 -2.57 1.19 5.43
C LEU A 119 -3.27 0.27 6.43
N LEU A 120 -2.56 -0.72 6.95
CA LEU A 120 -3.10 -1.70 7.89
C LEU A 120 -3.55 -1.04 9.19
N ASN A 121 -2.77 -0.09 9.73
CA ASN A 121 -3.16 0.67 10.92
C ASN A 121 -4.41 1.51 10.69
N SER A 122 -4.56 2.12 9.51
CA SER A 122 -5.73 2.94 9.19
C SER A 122 -6.98 2.08 9.03
N LEU A 123 -6.87 0.90 8.40
CA LEU A 123 -7.94 -0.09 8.33
C LEU A 123 -8.36 -0.56 9.72
N GLN A 124 -7.39 -0.88 10.58
CA GLN A 124 -7.65 -1.29 11.97
C GLN A 124 -8.33 -0.16 12.77
N SER A 125 -7.87 1.09 12.64
CA SER A 125 -8.42 2.24 13.37
C SER A 125 -9.89 2.53 13.05
N ARG A 126 -10.34 2.11 11.86
CA ARG A 126 -11.73 2.19 11.41
C ARG A 126 -12.50 0.88 11.62
N GLU A 127 -11.93 -0.07 12.38
CA GLU A 127 -12.52 -1.38 12.69
C GLU A 127 -12.83 -2.24 11.45
N LEU A 128 -12.08 -2.04 10.35
CA LEU A 128 -12.31 -2.75 9.09
C LEU A 128 -11.53 -4.07 8.99
N ILE A 129 -10.50 -4.25 9.81
CA ILE A 129 -9.70 -5.47 9.98
C ILE A 129 -9.32 -5.62 11.46
N GLU A 130 -8.96 -6.85 11.86
CA GLU A 130 -8.39 -7.12 13.17
C GLU A 130 -6.86 -7.29 13.06
N LEU A 131 -6.11 -6.56 13.88
CA LEU A 131 -4.67 -6.75 14.05
C LEU A 131 -4.34 -6.97 15.53
N PRO A 132 -3.31 -7.77 15.85
CA PRO A 132 -2.89 -8.02 17.24
C PRO A 132 -2.36 -6.75 17.95
N GLY A 133 -2.06 -5.69 17.18
CA GLY A 133 -1.61 -4.40 17.66
C GLY A 133 -1.29 -3.46 16.51
N VAL A 134 -0.96 -2.21 16.85
CA VAL A 134 -0.52 -1.20 15.87
C VAL A 134 0.85 -1.58 15.33
N LEU A 135 0.99 -1.57 14.00
CA LEU A 135 2.23 -1.89 13.31
C LEU A 135 3.20 -0.69 13.34
N PRO A 136 4.52 -0.94 13.46
CA PRO A 136 5.52 0.12 13.40
C PRO A 136 5.58 0.72 11.99
N ILE A 137 5.63 2.05 11.92
CA ILE A 137 5.67 2.80 10.64
C ILE A 137 7.12 3.14 10.25
N VAL A 138 8.04 3.08 11.21
CA VAL A 138 9.51 3.18 11.07
C VAL A 138 10.19 2.63 12.32
#